data_AF-A0A535CM12-F1
#
_entry.id   AF-A0A535CM12-F1
#
_cell.length_a   1.000
_cell.length_b   1.000
_cell.length_c   1.000
_cell.angle_alpha   90.00
_cell.angle_beta   90.00
_cell.angle_gamma   90.00
#
_symmetry.space_group_name_H-M   'P 1'
#
loop_
_entity.id
_entity.type
_entity.pdbx_description
1 polymer ?
#
loop_
_entity_poly.entity_id
_entity_poly.type
_entity_poly.pdbx_seq_one_letter_code
_entity_poly.pdbx_strand_id
1 'polypeptide(L)'
;AGHTVTGYNRTKSKAQWLLDLGMRWGETPRAVAEAVDVIFTMVTNTGALYEVVDGHNGILAGLQKGKIYIDMSTISPVASKRLTERVAEKGAQMLDSPVSGSVITLEQG
;
A
#
# COMPACT_ATOMS: atom_id res chain seq x y z
N ALA A 1 -0.67 -2.63 -18.78
CA ALA A 1 0.53 -3.05 -18.02
C ALA A 1 0.42 -4.54 -17.71
N GLY A 2 1.48 -5.34 -17.88
CA GLY A 2 1.47 -6.81 -17.80
C GLY A 2 1.91 -7.39 -16.44
N HIS A 3 1.70 -6.67 -15.34
CA HIS A 3 2.13 -7.09 -14.01
C HIS A 3 1.05 -7.94 -13.32
N THR A 4 1.46 -8.92 -12.53
CA THR A 4 0.57 -9.60 -11.60
C THR A 4 0.35 -8.72 -10.37
N VAL A 5 -0.89 -8.38 -10.08
CA VAL A 5 -1.24 -7.53 -8.94
C VAL A 5 -1.98 -8.34 -7.89
N THR A 6 -1.56 -8.20 -6.63
CA THR A 6 -2.30 -8.66 -5.46
C THR A 6 -2.78 -7.44 -4.70
N GLY A 7 -4.08 -7.35 -4.42
CA GLY A 7 -4.69 -6.17 -3.81
C GLY A 7 -5.55 -6.50 -2.60
N TYR A 8 -5.69 -5.49 -1.75
CA TYR A 8 -6.60 -5.46 -0.61
C TYR A 8 -7.32 -4.12 -0.60
N ASN A 9 -8.59 -4.12 -0.21
CA ASN A 9 -9.31 -2.92 0.17
C ASN A 9 -10.21 -3.24 1.36
N ARG A 10 -10.31 -2.34 2.34
CA ARG A 10 -11.16 -2.54 3.52
C ARG A 10 -12.60 -2.93 3.15
N THR A 11 -13.12 -2.40 2.05
CA THR A 11 -14.41 -2.80 1.47
C THR A 11 -14.17 -3.59 0.19
N LYS A 12 -14.21 -4.93 0.26
CA LYS A 12 -13.90 -5.82 -0.88
C LYS A 12 -14.69 -5.52 -2.15
N SER A 13 -15.97 -5.17 -2.05
CA SER A 13 -16.81 -4.84 -3.21
C SER A 13 -16.28 -3.68 -4.05
N LYS A 14 -15.53 -2.74 -3.48
CA LYS A 14 -14.90 -1.64 -4.24
C LYS A 14 -13.73 -2.09 -5.12
N ALA A 15 -13.19 -3.28 -4.87
CA ALA A 15 -12.13 -3.89 -5.67
C ALA A 15 -12.65 -4.90 -6.69
N GLN A 16 -13.97 -5.14 -6.75
CA GLN A 16 -14.54 -6.21 -7.58
C GLN A 16 -14.13 -6.08 -9.05
N TRP A 17 -14.20 -4.86 -9.60
CA TRP A 17 -13.81 -4.60 -10.98
C TRP A 17 -12.33 -4.96 -11.27
N LEU A 18 -11.42 -4.79 -10.29
CA LEU A 18 -10.02 -5.22 -10.42
C LEU A 18 -9.88 -6.74 -10.35
N LEU A 19 -10.67 -7.40 -9.49
CA LEU A 19 -10.72 -8.87 -9.41
C LEU A 19 -11.20 -9.46 -10.73
N ASP A 20 -12.22 -8.87 -11.34
CA ASP A 20 -12.77 -9.27 -12.64
C ASP A 20 -11.73 -9.09 -13.77
N LEU A 21 -10.79 -8.14 -13.61
CA LEU A 21 -9.64 -7.93 -14.50
C LEU A 21 -8.43 -8.82 -14.16
N GLY A 22 -8.54 -9.72 -13.17
CA GLY A 22 -7.50 -10.69 -12.83
C GLY A 22 -6.57 -10.32 -11.68
N MET A 23 -6.89 -9.27 -10.91
CA MET A 23 -6.17 -8.98 -9.66
C MET A 23 -6.37 -10.13 -8.65
N ARG A 24 -5.29 -10.56 -7.99
CA ARG A 24 -5.36 -11.52 -6.88
C ARG A 24 -5.82 -10.81 -5.61
N TRP A 25 -6.62 -11.48 -4.79
CA TRP A 25 -7.09 -10.93 -3.52
C TRP A 25 -6.16 -11.31 -2.38
N GLY A 26 -5.75 -10.34 -1.56
CA GLY A 26 -5.13 -10.56 -0.26
C GLY A 26 -6.15 -10.32 0.85
N GLU A 27 -6.31 -11.27 1.78
CA GLU A 27 -7.30 -11.14 2.87
C GLU A 27 -6.94 -10.06 3.90
N THR A 28 -5.66 -9.67 3.98
CA THR A 28 -5.15 -8.62 4.86
C THR A 28 -4.02 -7.83 4.19
N PRO A 29 -3.74 -6.59 4.63
CA PRO A 29 -2.56 -5.85 4.17
C PRO A 29 -1.26 -6.62 4.37
N ARG A 30 -1.12 -7.37 5.47
CA ARG A 30 -0.01 -8.30 5.71
C ARG A 30 0.11 -9.36 4.61
N ALA A 31 -0.99 -10.04 4.26
CA ALA A 31 -0.97 -11.10 3.25
C ALA A 31 -0.56 -10.55 1.88
N VAL A 32 -0.97 -9.31 1.55
CA VAL A 32 -0.48 -8.62 0.35
C VAL A 32 1.03 -8.41 0.43
N ALA A 33 1.52 -7.82 1.53
CA ALA A 33 2.94 -7.50 1.70
C ALA A 33 3.84 -8.75 1.66
N GLU A 34 3.39 -9.89 2.21
CA GLU A 34 4.11 -11.16 2.16
C GLU A 34 4.22 -11.68 0.70
N ALA A 35 3.17 -11.53 -0.10
CA ALA A 35 3.04 -12.12 -1.43
C ALA A 35 3.70 -11.34 -2.58
N VAL A 36 4.16 -10.10 -2.35
CA VAL A 36 4.69 -9.23 -3.42
C VAL A 36 6.03 -8.60 -3.07
N ASP A 37 6.81 -8.20 -4.08
CA ASP A 37 8.11 -7.54 -3.89
C ASP A 37 7.98 -6.02 -3.68
N VAL A 38 6.99 -5.40 -4.34
CA VAL A 38 6.72 -3.96 -4.30
C VAL A 38 5.28 -3.73 -3.85
N ILE A 39 5.11 -2.94 -2.79
CA ILE A 39 3.84 -2.65 -2.15
C ILE A 39 3.51 -1.18 -2.41
N PHE A 40 2.26 -0.89 -2.74
CA PHE A 40 1.73 0.47 -2.85
C PHE A 40 0.61 0.70 -1.83
N THR A 41 0.56 1.87 -1.21
CA THR A 41 -0.65 2.35 -0.51
C THR A 41 -1.18 3.64 -1.12
N MET A 42 -2.50 3.72 -1.20
CA MET A 42 -3.22 4.91 -1.64
C MET A 42 -4.49 5.04 -0.80
N VAL A 43 -4.36 5.69 0.36
CA VAL A 43 -5.43 5.82 1.36
C VAL A 43 -5.79 7.27 1.64
N THR A 44 -6.90 7.48 2.34
CA THR A 44 -7.56 8.79 2.44
C THR A 44 -6.84 9.79 3.35
N ASN A 45 -6.13 9.33 4.37
CA ASN A 45 -5.42 10.18 5.34
C ASN A 45 -4.50 9.33 6.24
N THR A 46 -3.76 10.00 7.12
CA THR A 46 -2.83 9.37 8.08
C THR A 46 -3.49 8.32 8.99
N GLY A 47 -4.75 8.52 9.41
CA GLY A 47 -5.45 7.54 10.26
C GLY A 47 -5.73 6.25 9.50
N ALA A 48 -6.23 6.37 8.27
CA ALA A 48 -6.43 5.23 7.38
C ALA A 48 -5.10 4.52 7.04
N LEU A 49 -3.99 5.25 6.99
CA LEU A 49 -2.67 4.66 6.79
C LEU A 49 -2.28 3.77 7.98
N TYR A 50 -2.45 4.25 9.21
CA TYR A 50 -2.16 3.44 10.39
C TYR A 50 -3.00 2.17 10.45
N GLU A 51 -4.28 2.22 10.04
CA GLU A 51 -5.13 1.02 9.96
C GLU A 51 -4.59 -0.06 9.02
N VAL A 52 -3.92 0.31 7.93
CA VAL A 52 -3.38 -0.67 6.96
C VAL A 52 -1.93 -1.06 7.26
N VAL A 53 -1.18 -0.20 7.94
CA VAL A 53 0.24 -0.39 8.22
C VAL A 53 0.46 -1.16 9.53
N ASP A 54 -0.33 -0.87 10.56
CA ASP A 54 -0.09 -1.31 11.93
C ASP A 54 -0.82 -2.60 12.30
N GLY A 55 -0.44 -3.17 13.44
CA GLY A 55 -1.07 -4.35 14.01
C GLY A 55 -0.64 -5.67 13.36
N HIS A 56 -1.21 -6.77 13.84
CA HIS A 56 -0.83 -8.13 13.43
C HIS A 56 -1.12 -8.42 11.94
N ASN A 57 -2.10 -7.72 11.38
CA ASN A 57 -2.55 -7.87 10.00
C ASN A 57 -2.10 -6.72 9.09
N GLY A 58 -1.30 -5.78 9.60
CA GLY A 58 -0.81 -4.63 8.86
C GLY A 58 0.39 -4.94 7.97
N ILE A 59 0.70 -4.02 7.06
CA ILE A 59 1.84 -4.12 6.12
C ILE A 59 3.15 -4.42 6.86
N LEU A 60 3.43 -3.74 7.98
CA LEU A 60 4.69 -3.91 8.71
C LEU A 60 4.88 -5.33 9.26
N ALA A 61 3.80 -6.07 9.51
CA ALA A 61 3.87 -7.46 9.96
C ALA A 61 4.17 -8.44 8.82
N GLY A 62 3.96 -8.04 7.57
CA GLY A 62 4.28 -8.83 6.37
C GLY A 62 5.56 -8.41 5.65
N LEU A 63 6.14 -7.26 6.01
CA LEU A 63 7.40 -6.80 5.42
C LEU A 63 8.58 -7.67 5.84
N GLN A 64 9.49 -7.86 4.88
CA GLN A 64 10.72 -8.62 5.01
C GLN A 64 11.84 -7.89 4.26
N LYS A 65 13.08 -8.32 4.50
CA LYS A 65 14.27 -7.74 3.88
C LYS A 65 14.16 -7.73 2.35
N GLY A 66 14.49 -6.59 1.74
CA GLY A 66 14.55 -6.42 0.29
C GLY A 66 13.24 -6.03 -0.38
N LYS A 67 12.12 -5.99 0.35
CA LYS A 67 10.85 -5.46 -0.18
C LYS A 67 10.88 -3.94 -0.26
N ILE A 68 10.12 -3.39 -1.21
CA ILE A 68 9.94 -1.95 -1.42
C ILE A 68 8.50 -1.58 -1.08
N TYR A 69 8.32 -0.57 -0.24
CA TYR A 69 7.02 -0.01 0.10
C TYR A 69 6.93 1.45 -0.38
N ILE A 70 5.95 1.74 -1.23
CA ILE A 70 5.70 3.07 -1.78
C ILE A 70 4.37 3.57 -1.22
N ASP A 71 4.41 4.60 -0.38
CA ASP A 71 3.17 5.28 0.03
C ASP A 71 2.89 6.44 -0.93
N MET A 72 1.73 6.39 -1.58
CA MET A 72 1.26 7.42 -2.50
C MET A 72 0.16 8.29 -1.89
N SER A 73 -0.17 8.04 -0.62
CA SER A 73 -1.21 8.73 0.11
C SER A 73 -0.77 10.15 0.48
N THR A 74 -1.71 11.08 0.54
CA THR A 74 -1.45 12.44 1.06
C THR A 74 -1.51 12.42 2.58
N ILE A 75 -0.35 12.24 3.23
CA ILE A 75 -0.21 12.23 4.69
C ILE A 75 0.69 13.35 5.22
N SER A 76 0.81 13.46 6.54
CA SER A 76 1.73 14.44 7.14
C SER A 76 3.20 13.99 6.95
N PRO A 77 4.15 14.93 6.74
CA PRO A 77 5.57 14.61 6.63
C PRO A 77 6.14 13.89 7.86
N VAL A 78 5.58 14.16 9.04
CA VAL A 78 5.99 13.50 10.30
C VAL A 78 5.59 12.02 10.29
N ALA A 79 4.39 11.71 9.79
CA ALA A 79 3.92 10.33 9.68
C ALA A 79 4.76 9.53 8.67
N SER A 80 5.03 10.12 7.50
CA SER A 80 5.89 9.55 6.46
C SER A 80 7.29 9.18 6.99
N LYS A 81 7.95 10.11 7.68
CA LYS A 81 9.27 9.89 8.29
C LYS A 81 9.28 8.75 9.30
N ARG A 82 8.32 8.76 10.25
CA ARG A 82 8.18 7.69 11.26
C ARG A 82 7.91 6.33 10.63
N LEU A 83 7.12 6.30 9.57
CA LEU A 83 6.84 5.05 8.86
C LEU A 83 8.09 4.53 8.16
N THR A 84 8.86 5.41 7.53
CA THR A 84 10.13 5.06 6.87
C THR A 84 11.11 4.39 7.84
N GLU A 85 11.26 4.93 9.05
CA GLU A 85 12.09 4.34 10.11
C GLU A 85 11.63 2.92 10.46
N ARG A 86 10.32 2.73 10.66
CA ARG A 86 9.73 1.42 11.01
C ARG A 86 9.81 0.41 9.87
N VAL A 87 9.77 0.86 8.62
CA VAL A 87 9.99 0.00 7.45
C VAL A 87 11.45 -0.45 7.38
N ALA A 88 12.39 0.45 7.66
CA ALA A 88 13.82 0.13 7.71
C ALA A 88 14.16 -0.90 8.81
N GLU A 89 13.49 -0.85 9.96
CA GLU A 89 13.60 -1.86 11.02
C GLU A 89 13.23 -3.28 10.55
N LYS A 90 12.40 -3.40 9.50
CA LYS A 90 12.04 -4.69 8.87
C LYS A 90 13.02 -5.12 7.77
N GLY A 91 14.04 -4.31 7.48
CA GLY A 91 15.00 -4.52 6.39
C GLY A 91 14.43 -4.20 4.99
N ALA A 92 13.26 -3.56 4.94
CA ALA A 92 12.63 -3.09 3.72
C ALA A 92 12.98 -1.61 3.46
N GLN A 93 12.67 -1.12 2.26
CA GLN A 93 12.85 0.29 1.89
C GLN A 93 11.50 0.95 1.68
N MET A 94 11.38 2.23 2.07
CA MET A 94 10.17 3.03 1.84
C MET A 94 10.45 4.22 0.95
N LEU A 95 9.52 4.53 0.04
CA LEU A 95 9.44 5.78 -0.70
C LEU A 95 8.13 6.51 -0.38
N ASP A 96 8.25 7.78 -0.02
CA ASP A 96 7.12 8.72 0.07
C ASP A 96 6.91 9.36 -1.30
N SER A 97 5.80 9.05 -1.96
CA SER A 97 5.52 9.41 -3.36
C SER A 97 4.06 9.89 -3.56
N PRO A 98 3.62 10.94 -2.83
CA PRO A 98 2.26 11.44 -2.95
C PRO A 98 2.01 11.95 -4.37
N VAL A 99 0.82 11.66 -4.91
CA VAL A 99 0.43 12.10 -6.25
C VAL A 99 -0.29 13.45 -6.23
N SER A 100 0.08 14.33 -7.15
CA SER A 100 -0.61 15.58 -7.42
C SER A 100 -1.51 15.45 -8.65
N GLY A 101 -2.81 15.73 -8.50
CA GLY A 101 -3.79 15.63 -9.59
C GLY A 101 -5.20 15.31 -9.10
N SER A 102 -6.21 15.72 -9.85
CA SER A 102 -7.61 15.33 -9.60
C SER A 102 -7.91 13.98 -10.26
N VAL A 103 -9.05 13.35 -9.92
CA VAL A 103 -9.47 12.05 -10.50
C VAL A 103 -9.39 12.06 -12.03
N ILE A 104 -9.87 13.15 -12.67
CA ILE A 104 -9.86 13.33 -14.13
C ILE A 104 -8.44 13.28 -14.70
N THR A 105 -7.48 13.82 -13.96
CA THR A 105 -6.07 13.89 -14.38
C THR A 105 -5.37 12.54 -14.25
N LEU A 106 -5.82 11.66 -13.35
CA LEU A 106 -5.24 10.32 -13.12
C LEU A 106 -5.79 9.25 -14.08
N GLU A 107 -7.02 9.40 -14.58
CA GLU A 107 -7.59 8.45 -15.55
C GLU A 107 -7.07 8.65 -16.98
N GLN A 108 -6.50 9.81 -17.27
CA GLN A 108 -6.07 10.22 -18.62
C GLN A 108 -4.55 10.16 -18.84
N GLY A 109 -3.78 9.80 -17.80
CA GLY A 109 -2.31 9.72 -17.81
C GLY A 109 -1.78 8.31 -17.89
#